data_AF-A0A6G2A4P2-F1
#
_entry.id   AF-A0A6G2A4P2-F1
#
_cell.length_a   1.000
_cell.length_b   1.000
_cell.length_c   1.000
_cell.angle_alpha   90.00
_cell.angle_beta   90.00
_cell.angle_gamma   90.00
#
_symmetry.space_group_name_H-M   'P 1'
#
loop_
_entity.id
_entity.type
_entity.pdbx_description
1 polymer ?
#
loop_
_entity_poly.entity_id
_entity_poly.type
_entity_poly.pdbx_seq_one_letter_code
_entity_poly.pdbx_strand_id
1 'polypeptide(L)' 'GNLDSKTSAEVLGLIKRTSAEFRQTVVMITHNNDIARLADRIVRIEDGKIVE' A
#
# COMPACT_ATOMS: atom_id res chain seq x y z
N GLY A 1 3.81 -7.42 13.85
CA GLY A 1 3.99 -6.06 13.30
C GLY A 1 3.26 -5.10 14.21
N ASN A 2 3.94 -4.07 14.72
CA ASN A 2 3.48 -3.22 15.84
C ASN A 2 2.61 -2.01 15.41
N LEU A 3 1.96 -2.09 14.25
CA LEU A 3 1.04 -1.05 13.78
C LEU A 3 -0.37 -1.62 13.87
N ASP A 4 -1.13 -1.17 14.86
CA ASP A 4 -2.54 -1.48 14.97
C ASP A 4 -3.27 -1.08 13.66
N SER A 5 -4.30 -1.84 13.31
CA SER A 5 -5.06 -1.70 12.06
C SER A 5 -5.60 -0.29 11.84
N LYS A 6 -5.99 0.39 12.92
CA LYS A 6 -6.48 1.78 12.90
C LYS A 6 -5.37 2.76 12.53
N THR A 7 -4.21 2.68 13.19
CA THR A 7 -3.06 3.56 12.94
C THR A 7 -2.53 3.37 11.51
N SER A 8 -2.54 2.13 11.02
CA SER A 8 -2.13 1.83 9.64
C SER A 8 -3.02 2.53 8.62
N ALA A 9 -4.34 2.50 8.80
CA ALA A 9 -5.29 3.16 7.89
C ALA A 9 -5.11 4.69 7.86
N GLU A 10 -4.85 5.32 9.01
CA GLU A 10 -4.60 6.76 9.10
C GLU A 10 -3.32 7.17 8.34
N VAL A 11 -2.23 6.44 8.54
CA VAL A 11 -0.95 6.68 7.84
C VAL A 11 -1.10 6.51 6.33
N LEU A 12 -1.77 5.44 5.90
CA LEU A 12 -2.04 5.18 4.48
C LEU A 12 -2.89 6.29 3.84
N GLY A 13 -3.88 6.78 4.58
CA GLY A 13 -4.70 7.90 4.17
C GLY A 13 -3.89 9.18 3.97
N LEU A 14 -2.90 9.43 4.84
CA LEU A 14 -1.98 10.56 4.70
C LEU A 14 -1.11 10.41 3.46
N ILE A 15 -0.49 9.24 3.28
CA ILE A 15 0.37 8.93 2.13
C ILE A 15 -0.39 9.12 0.82
N LYS A 16 -1.63 8.63 0.74
CA LYS A 16 -2.47 8.76 -0.48
C LYS A 16 -2.79 10.22 -0.81
N ARG A 17 -3.09 11.05 0.21
CA ARG A 17 -3.35 12.49 0.01
C ARG A 17 -2.09 13.21 -0.47
N THR A 18 -0.97 13.00 0.20
CA THR A 18 0.32 13.60 -0.17
C THR A 18 0.75 13.19 -1.57
N SER A 19 0.60 11.91 -1.93
CA SER A 19 0.87 11.39 -3.27
C SER A 19 0.03 12.13 -4.34
N ALA A 20 -1.26 12.34 -4.08
CA ALA A 20 -2.13 13.07 -4.99
C ALA A 20 -1.78 14.57 -5.09
N GLU A 21 -1.49 15.21 -3.95
CA GLU A 21 -1.14 16.64 -3.88
C GLU A 21 0.17 16.94 -4.61
N PHE A 22 1.22 16.15 -4.37
CA PHE A 22 2.55 16.37 -4.93
C PHE A 22 2.80 15.59 -6.23
N ARG A 23 1.79 14.87 -6.75
CA ARG A 23 1.88 14.02 -7.95
C ARG A 23 3.03 13.00 -7.87
N GLN A 24 3.24 12.42 -6.69
CA GLN A 24 4.27 11.44 -6.45
C GLN A 24 3.73 10.02 -6.64
N THR A 25 4.51 9.16 -7.31
CA THR A 25 4.20 7.73 -7.39
C THR A 25 4.67 7.04 -6.11
N VAL A 26 3.78 6.27 -5.47
CA VAL A 26 4.09 5.50 -4.26
C VAL A 26 4.09 4.02 -4.58
N VAL A 27 5.17 3.33 -4.21
CA VAL A 27 5.26 1.86 -4.25
C VAL A 27 5.22 1.36 -2.82
N MET A 28 4.28 0.47 -2.53
CA MET A 28 4.07 -0.09 -1.20
C MET A 28 4.21 -1.61 -1.23
N ILE A 29 4.98 -2.14 -0.29
CA ILE A 29 5.14 -3.58 -0.10
C ILE A 29 4.39 -3.96 1.18
N THR A 30 3.44 -4.88 1.05
CA THR A 30 2.66 -5.38 2.18
C THR A 30 2.28 -6.84 1.97
N HIS A 31 2.13 -7.57 3.07
CA HIS A 31 1.52 -8.91 3.10
C HIS A 31 0.06 -8.85 3.58
N ASN A 32 -0.47 -7.66 3.89
CA ASN A 32 -1.84 -7.47 4.32
C ASN A 32 -2.73 -7.12 3.11
N ASN A 33 -3.64 -8.04 2.78
CA ASN A 33 -4.57 -7.88 1.66
C ASN A 33 -5.54 -6.71 1.82
N ASP A 34 -5.92 -6.34 3.05
CA ASP A 34 -6.79 -5.16 3.30
C ASP A 34 -6.08 -3.87 2.88
N ILE A 35 -4.78 -3.76 3.18
CA ILE A 35 -3.96 -2.61 2.78
C ILE A 35 -3.75 -2.60 1.26
N ALA A 36 -3.43 -3.76 0.68
CA ALA A 36 -3.21 -3.88 -0.76
C ALA A 36 -4.43 -3.42 -1.59
N ARG A 37 -5.64 -3.74 -1.12
CA ARG A 37 -6.91 -3.33 -1.75
C ARG A 37 -7.14 -1.82 -1.81
N LEU A 38 -6.38 -1.02 -1.06
CA LEU A 38 -6.48 0.44 -1.08
C LEU A 38 -5.65 1.10 -2.21
N ALA A 39 -4.73 0.33 -2.81
CA ALA A 39 -3.87 0.78 -3.89
C ALA A 39 -4.62 0.81 -5.23
N ASP A 40 -4.16 1.67 -6.15
CA ASP A 40 -4.75 1.77 -7.49
C ASP A 40 -4.38 0.57 -8.38
N ARG A 41 -3.24 -0.07 -8.09
CA ARG A 41 -2.75 -1.28 -8.74
C ARG A 41 -2.12 -2.21 -7.71
N ILE A 42 -2.34 -3.51 -7.88
CA ILE A 42 -1.74 -4.56 -7.05
C ILE A 42 -0.87 -5.41 -7.98
N VAL A 43 0.35 -5.72 -7.52
CA VAL A 43 1.25 -6.66 -8.18
C VAL A 43 1.60 -7.73 -7.17
N ARG A 44 1.33 -9.00 -7.50
CA ARG A 44 1.61 -10.14 -6.63
C ARG A 44 2.91 -10.79 -7.06
N ILE A 45 3.84 -10.94 -6.12
CA ILE A 45 5.15 -11.57 -6.34
C ILE A 45 5.21 -12.88 -5.56
N GLU A 46 5.61 -13.96 -6.24
CA GLU A 46 5.82 -15.28 -5.68
C GLU A 46 7.10 -15.88 -6.28
N ASP A 47 7.99 -16.41 -5.43
CA ASP A 47 9.30 -16.96 -5.84
C ASP A 47 10.11 -16.05 -6.80
N GLY A 48 10.09 -14.74 -6.54
CA GLY A 48 10.80 -13.73 -7.33
C GLY A 48 10.18 -13.43 -8.70
N LYS A 49 8.98 -13.94 -8.98
CA LYS A 49 8.25 -13.71 -10.24
C LYS A 49 6.96 -12.96 -9.98
N ILE A 50 6.57 -12.11 -10.92
CA ILE A 50 5.23 -11.50 -10.94
C ILE A 50 4.26 -12.59 -11.39
N VAL A 51 3.24 -12.84 -10.57
CA VAL A 51 2.21 -13.85 -10.85
C VAL A 51 0.83 -13.23 -11.11
N GLU A 52 0.64 -11.96 -10.75
CA GLU A 52 -0.58 -11.17 -10.98
C GLU A 52 -0.25 -9.67 -11.03
#